data_AF-A0AAC9RJC0-F1
#
_entry.id   AF-A0AAC9RJC0-F1
#
_cell.length_a   1.000
_cell.length_b   1.000
_cell.length_c   1.000
_cell.angle_alpha   90.00
_cell.angle_beta   90.00
_cell.angle_gamma   90.00
#
_symmetry.space_group_name_H-M   'P 1'
#
loop_
_entity.id
_entity.type
_entity.pdbx_description
1 polymer ?
#
loop_
_entity_poly.entity_id
_entity_poly.type
_entity_poly.pdbx_seq_one_letter_code
_entity_poly.pdbx_strand_id
1 'polypeptide(L)'
;MFEKEYSKWLKRIEEIKKQCPDSAVLPSPPDARDYALSTSPLAAKITTNNAKLPYPPFVINQGAEPECVEATVAGIFNAFFHALGKMPEGGFSWSWLYAMCKKEDGIPNTPGTYIRVAMKIIQKHGLCPEKFCPSGKGVKNTVLTDTMMRQAAQYKIKAYYQLQGLEEIKNAIANGMYVAVGTMVTENNWKTNIDKNKGHLNKPDGTLLGGHATFLLSFDDYYKFADLIGYQEGQNSWGKEWANQGRYFMPYAYQKWPLSLDIPEWLTFMEAWAIEFHQPAPVTVEEKASISLWIGKDVATVEGKEIKLDVAPETKNSRTMVPLKFISDQLGIKVTWDEKEQRVDIYK
;
A
#
# COMPACT_ATOMS: atom_id res chain seq x y z
N MET A 1 -16.61 -6.18 24.26
CA MET A 1 -15.80 -5.28 23.39
C MET A 1 -16.21 -5.44 21.93
N PHE A 2 -16.18 -6.67 21.38
CA PHE A 2 -16.58 -6.97 20.01
C PHE A 2 -18.01 -6.56 19.61
N GLU A 3 -19.03 -6.77 20.45
CA GLU A 3 -20.41 -6.34 20.13
C GLU A 3 -20.52 -4.81 19.93
N LYS A 4 -19.74 -4.03 20.69
CA LYS A 4 -19.69 -2.58 20.56
C LYS A 4 -19.01 -2.15 19.26
N GLU A 5 -17.94 -2.83 18.87
CA GLU A 5 -17.24 -2.59 17.60
C GLU A 5 -18.09 -3.00 16.40
N TYR A 6 -18.78 -4.14 16.48
CA TYR A 6 -19.71 -4.59 15.45
C TYR A 6 -20.90 -3.63 15.29
N SER A 7 -21.46 -3.12 16.40
CA SER A 7 -22.52 -2.11 16.34
C SER A 7 -22.04 -0.80 15.70
N LYS A 8 -20.81 -0.35 16.02
CA LYS A 8 -20.20 0.80 15.34
C LYS A 8 -19.99 0.53 13.85
N TRP A 9 -19.54 -0.68 13.50
CA TRP A 9 -19.37 -1.08 12.11
C TRP A 9 -20.70 -1.12 11.35
N LEU A 10 -21.78 -1.63 11.92
CA LEU A 10 -23.10 -1.63 11.28
C LEU A 10 -23.57 -0.22 10.94
N LYS A 11 -23.49 0.71 11.91
CA LYS A 11 -23.79 2.12 11.69
C LYS A 11 -22.92 2.72 10.58
N ARG A 12 -21.66 2.30 10.50
CA ARG A 12 -20.73 2.69 9.43
C ARG A 12 -21.24 2.23 8.07
N ILE A 13 -21.59 0.97 7.93
CA ILE A 13 -22.05 0.41 6.66
C ILE A 13 -23.38 1.02 6.21
N GLU A 14 -24.32 1.27 7.13
CA GLU A 14 -25.59 1.90 6.81
C GLU A 14 -25.39 3.29 6.19
N GLU A 15 -24.45 4.07 6.72
CA GLU A 15 -24.19 5.41 6.23
C GLU A 15 -23.44 5.41 4.88
N ILE A 16 -22.51 4.45 4.65
CA ILE A 16 -21.92 4.23 3.31
C ILE A 16 -23.02 3.95 2.31
N LYS A 17 -23.94 3.04 2.64
CA LYS A 17 -25.00 2.63 1.71
C LYS A 17 -26.00 3.75 1.41
N LYS A 18 -26.22 4.69 2.33
CA LYS A 18 -27.04 5.88 2.07
C LYS A 18 -26.39 6.83 1.08
N GLN A 19 -25.09 7.08 1.23
CA GLN A 19 -24.38 8.06 0.39
C GLN A 19 -23.85 7.45 -0.91
N CYS A 20 -23.55 6.16 -0.91
CA CYS A 20 -22.94 5.43 -2.02
C CYS A 20 -23.45 3.98 -2.06
N PRO A 21 -24.72 3.76 -2.47
CA PRO A 21 -25.36 2.44 -2.43
C PRO A 21 -24.67 1.38 -3.29
N ASP A 22 -23.96 1.81 -4.34
CA ASP A 22 -23.27 0.93 -5.30
C ASP A 22 -21.79 0.68 -4.96
N SER A 23 -21.34 1.04 -3.75
CA SER A 23 -19.95 0.86 -3.32
C SER A 23 -19.49 -0.61 -3.44
N ALA A 24 -18.48 -0.85 -4.26
CA ALA A 24 -17.93 -2.18 -4.52
C ALA A 24 -16.97 -2.71 -3.43
N VAL A 25 -16.58 -1.87 -2.47
CA VAL A 25 -15.83 -2.34 -1.28
C VAL A 25 -16.50 -1.83 -0.04
N LEU A 26 -16.70 -2.74 0.90
CA LEU A 26 -17.13 -2.43 2.26
C LEU A 26 -16.01 -2.87 3.20
N PRO A 27 -15.71 -2.10 4.27
CA PRO A 27 -14.73 -2.52 5.27
C PRO A 27 -15.16 -3.85 5.88
N SER A 28 -14.23 -4.79 6.02
CA SER A 28 -14.53 -6.10 6.61
C SER A 28 -15.10 -5.96 8.04
N PRO A 29 -16.16 -6.70 8.43
CA PRO A 29 -16.76 -6.60 9.78
C PRO A 29 -15.77 -7.03 10.87
N PRO A 30 -15.73 -6.43 12.08
CA PRO A 30 -14.84 -6.89 13.14
C PRO A 30 -14.99 -8.40 13.42
N ASP A 31 -13.90 -9.15 13.49
CA ASP A 31 -13.88 -10.58 13.77
C ASP A 31 -12.75 -10.88 14.76
N ALA A 32 -13.08 -11.44 15.93
CA ALA A 32 -12.13 -11.74 17.00
C ALA A 32 -11.06 -12.78 16.61
N ARG A 33 -11.27 -13.49 15.50
CA ARG A 33 -10.36 -14.52 14.98
C ARG A 33 -9.34 -13.95 13.99
N ASP A 34 -9.43 -12.67 13.64
CA ASP A 34 -8.46 -12.03 12.78
C ASP A 34 -7.09 -12.03 13.47
N TYR A 35 -6.10 -12.64 12.83
CA TYR A 35 -4.73 -12.67 13.34
C TYR A 35 -4.12 -11.27 13.21
N ALA A 36 -3.76 -10.67 14.34
CA ALA A 36 -2.95 -9.46 14.34
C ALA A 36 -1.51 -9.82 13.96
N LEU A 37 -0.87 -9.05 13.09
CA LEU A 37 0.53 -9.29 12.72
C LEU A 37 1.44 -9.33 13.95
N SER A 38 1.14 -8.52 14.97
CA SER A 38 1.84 -8.48 16.26
C SER A 38 1.93 -9.82 17.00
N THR A 39 1.08 -10.79 16.66
CA THR A 39 1.11 -12.15 17.22
C THR A 39 1.98 -13.13 16.42
N SER A 40 2.51 -12.72 15.27
CA SER A 40 3.38 -13.52 14.42
C SER A 40 4.86 -13.33 14.79
N PRO A 41 5.73 -14.34 14.65
CA PRO A 41 7.18 -14.17 14.71
C PRO A 41 7.71 -13.13 13.70
N LEU A 42 6.97 -12.90 12.62
CA LEU A 42 7.25 -11.86 11.61
C LEU A 42 6.95 -10.43 12.09
N ALA A 43 6.38 -10.26 13.30
CA ALA A 43 6.20 -8.96 13.94
C ALA A 43 7.52 -8.27 14.33
N ALA A 44 8.65 -9.00 14.25
CA ALA A 44 9.96 -8.43 14.53
C ALA A 44 10.18 -7.19 13.67
N LYS A 45 10.38 -6.04 14.33
CA LYS A 45 10.58 -4.75 13.67
C LYS A 45 11.84 -4.81 12.81
N ILE A 46 11.68 -4.68 11.49
CA ILE A 46 12.80 -4.43 10.59
C ILE A 46 13.02 -2.92 10.60
N THR A 47 14.18 -2.49 11.11
CA THR A 47 14.57 -1.08 11.10
C THR A 47 15.11 -0.72 9.73
N THR A 48 14.21 -0.44 8.78
CA THR A 48 14.55 0.22 7.52
C THR A 48 13.61 1.40 7.29
N ASN A 49 14.14 2.44 6.65
CA ASN A 49 13.40 3.66 6.33
C ASN A 49 12.73 3.58 4.95
N ASN A 50 13.06 2.56 4.17
CA ASN A 50 12.39 2.26 2.92
C ASN A 50 12.49 0.76 2.62
N ALA A 51 11.50 0.26 1.88
CA ALA A 51 11.53 -1.08 1.33
C ALA A 51 10.62 -1.12 0.11
N LYS A 52 10.98 -1.95 -0.87
CA LYS A 52 10.24 -2.10 -2.12
C LYS A 52 10.11 -3.57 -2.50
N LEU A 53 8.89 -3.95 -2.82
CA LEU A 53 8.52 -5.25 -3.36
C LEU A 53 8.55 -5.20 -4.90
N PRO A 54 8.66 -6.36 -5.56
CA PRO A 54 8.59 -6.45 -7.01
C PRO A 54 7.26 -5.94 -7.54
N TYR A 55 7.30 -5.35 -8.73
CA TYR A 55 6.09 -4.95 -9.44
C TYR A 55 5.49 -6.14 -10.19
N PRO A 56 4.16 -6.16 -10.40
CA PRO A 56 3.56 -7.08 -11.35
C PRO A 56 4.07 -6.79 -12.77
N PRO A 57 4.15 -7.80 -13.65
CA PRO A 57 4.62 -7.61 -15.02
C PRO A 57 3.67 -6.76 -15.88
N PHE A 58 2.43 -6.59 -15.43
CA PHE A 58 1.42 -5.73 -16.06
C PHE A 58 0.42 -5.23 -15.02
N VAL A 59 -0.28 -4.16 -15.39
CA VAL A 59 -1.35 -3.58 -14.57
C VAL A 59 -2.70 -4.14 -15.03
N ILE A 60 -3.43 -4.73 -14.09
CA ILE A 60 -4.79 -5.22 -14.32
C ILE A 60 -5.72 -4.03 -14.62
N ASN A 61 -6.67 -4.24 -15.53
CA ASN A 61 -7.77 -3.33 -15.77
C ASN A 61 -9.09 -4.06 -15.52
N GLN A 62 -9.71 -3.80 -14.37
CA GLN A 62 -10.99 -4.40 -13.99
C GLN A 62 -12.19 -3.85 -14.79
N GLY A 63 -12.00 -2.76 -15.54
CA GLY A 63 -13.08 -2.06 -16.23
C GLY A 63 -14.13 -1.53 -15.26
N ALA A 64 -15.41 -1.76 -15.58
CA ALA A 64 -16.55 -1.34 -14.76
C ALA A 64 -17.03 -2.44 -13.79
N GLU A 65 -16.31 -3.57 -13.69
CA GLU A 65 -16.71 -4.69 -12.85
C GLU A 65 -16.37 -4.41 -11.38
N PRO A 66 -17.22 -4.83 -10.42
CA PRO A 66 -17.03 -4.59 -8.98
C PRO A 66 -16.03 -5.59 -8.36
N GLU A 67 -14.90 -5.85 -9.03
CA GLU A 67 -13.93 -6.90 -8.71
C GLU A 67 -12.60 -6.33 -8.17
N CYS A 68 -12.58 -5.11 -7.63
CA CYS A 68 -11.34 -4.45 -7.22
C CYS A 68 -10.57 -5.21 -6.13
N VAL A 69 -11.28 -5.90 -5.21
CA VAL A 69 -10.65 -6.75 -4.19
C VAL A 69 -9.91 -7.90 -4.85
N GLU A 70 -10.53 -8.55 -5.81
CA GLU A 70 -9.96 -9.71 -6.49
C GLU A 70 -8.88 -9.32 -7.49
N ALA A 71 -9.06 -8.21 -8.20
CA ALA A 71 -8.03 -7.64 -9.06
C ALA A 71 -6.79 -7.25 -8.25
N THR A 72 -6.97 -6.73 -7.03
CA THR A 72 -5.89 -6.48 -6.07
C THR A 72 -5.14 -7.76 -5.73
N VAL A 73 -5.86 -8.81 -5.35
CA VAL A 73 -5.26 -10.11 -4.99
C VAL A 73 -4.55 -10.76 -6.17
N ALA A 74 -5.16 -10.76 -7.36
CA ALA A 74 -4.53 -11.25 -8.58
C ALA A 74 -3.28 -10.45 -8.93
N GLY A 75 -3.30 -9.12 -8.75
CA GLY A 75 -2.13 -8.26 -8.93
C GLY A 75 -0.98 -8.61 -7.99
N ILE A 76 -1.27 -8.87 -6.71
CA ILE A 76 -0.29 -9.34 -5.72
C ILE A 76 0.31 -10.69 -6.15
N PHE A 77 -0.53 -11.64 -6.53
CA PHE A 77 -0.07 -12.96 -6.98
C PHE A 77 0.79 -12.86 -8.24
N ASN A 78 0.38 -12.06 -9.22
CA ASN A 78 1.15 -11.80 -10.43
C ASN A 78 2.53 -11.23 -10.07
N ALA A 79 2.61 -10.22 -9.19
CA ALA A 79 3.87 -9.64 -8.73
C ALA A 79 4.77 -10.66 -8.02
N PHE A 80 4.22 -11.40 -7.06
CA PHE A 80 4.95 -12.40 -6.30
C PHE A 80 5.50 -13.51 -7.19
N PHE A 81 4.65 -14.18 -7.98
CA PHE A 81 5.09 -15.31 -8.79
C PHE A 81 5.93 -14.88 -9.99
N HIS A 82 5.75 -13.67 -10.53
CA HIS A 82 6.61 -13.14 -11.58
C HIS A 82 8.04 -12.93 -11.07
N ALA A 83 8.20 -12.35 -9.88
CA ALA A 83 9.50 -12.15 -9.26
C ALA A 83 10.26 -13.47 -9.01
N LEU A 84 9.53 -14.58 -8.88
CA LEU A 84 10.11 -15.92 -8.73
C LEU A 84 10.33 -16.66 -10.06
N GLY A 85 9.95 -16.07 -11.20
CA GLY A 85 9.97 -16.74 -12.50
C GLY A 85 8.97 -17.91 -12.59
N LYS A 86 7.91 -17.90 -11.77
CA LYS A 86 6.93 -19.00 -11.61
C LYS A 86 5.49 -18.56 -11.92
N MET A 87 5.29 -17.38 -12.49
CA MET A 87 3.95 -16.90 -12.85
C MET A 87 3.37 -17.77 -13.98
N PRO A 88 2.14 -18.28 -13.84
CA PRO A 88 1.47 -18.97 -14.94
C PRO A 88 1.22 -18.01 -16.11
N GLU A 89 1.10 -18.58 -17.31
CA GLU A 89 0.75 -17.83 -18.52
C GLU A 89 -0.54 -17.02 -18.30
N GLY A 90 -0.50 -15.74 -18.62
CA GLY A 90 -1.62 -14.80 -18.41
C GLY A 90 -1.80 -14.32 -16.95
N GLY A 91 -1.18 -14.97 -15.98
CA GLY A 91 -1.31 -14.62 -14.56
C GLY A 91 -2.47 -15.32 -13.86
N PHE A 92 -3.09 -14.65 -12.90
CA PHE A 92 -4.12 -15.20 -12.03
C PHE A 92 -5.51 -14.58 -12.23
N SER A 93 -6.53 -15.44 -12.16
CA SER A 93 -7.92 -15.09 -12.41
C SER A 93 -8.55 -14.38 -11.22
N TRP A 94 -8.82 -13.09 -11.36
CA TRP A 94 -9.62 -12.35 -10.37
C TRP A 94 -11.11 -12.70 -10.48
N SER A 95 -11.57 -13.07 -11.67
CA SER A 95 -12.95 -13.48 -11.92
C SER A 95 -13.34 -14.79 -11.23
N TRP A 96 -12.43 -15.77 -11.20
CA TRP A 96 -12.62 -17.00 -10.41
C TRP A 96 -12.70 -16.69 -8.92
N LEU A 97 -11.82 -15.81 -8.43
CA LEU A 97 -11.80 -15.43 -7.02
C LEU A 97 -13.09 -14.71 -6.63
N TYR A 98 -13.64 -13.85 -7.51
CA TYR A 98 -14.88 -13.14 -7.24
C TYR A 98 -16.05 -14.13 -7.08
N ALA A 99 -16.14 -15.12 -7.98
CA ALA A 99 -17.14 -16.18 -7.88
C ALA A 99 -17.00 -17.04 -6.61
N MET A 100 -15.77 -17.30 -6.15
CA MET A 100 -15.52 -17.96 -4.87
C MET A 100 -15.94 -17.09 -3.68
N CYS A 101 -15.60 -15.79 -3.69
CA CYS A 101 -16.01 -14.83 -2.67
C CYS A 101 -17.54 -14.79 -2.52
N LYS A 102 -18.28 -14.70 -3.63
CA LYS A 102 -19.75 -14.66 -3.62
C LYS A 102 -20.42 -15.89 -2.98
N LYS A 103 -19.71 -17.02 -2.87
CA LYS A 103 -20.21 -18.21 -2.16
C LYS A 103 -20.03 -18.14 -0.64
N GLU A 104 -19.07 -17.36 -0.16
CA GLU A 104 -18.68 -17.33 1.26
C GLU A 104 -18.87 -15.96 1.95
N ASP A 105 -19.17 -14.89 1.20
CA ASP A 105 -19.21 -13.51 1.72
C ASP A 105 -20.49 -13.13 2.48
N GLY A 106 -21.56 -13.93 2.38
CA GLY A 106 -22.85 -13.63 3.00
C GLY A 106 -23.62 -12.46 2.35
N ILE A 107 -23.12 -11.92 1.24
CA ILE A 107 -23.72 -10.84 0.44
C ILE A 107 -23.72 -11.20 -1.07
N PRO A 108 -24.25 -12.38 -1.46
CA PRO A 108 -24.07 -12.93 -2.80
C PRO A 108 -24.65 -12.06 -3.94
N ASN A 109 -25.68 -11.26 -3.62
CA ASN A 109 -26.37 -10.40 -4.59
C ASN A 109 -25.90 -8.93 -4.55
N THR A 110 -24.96 -8.60 -3.65
CA THR A 110 -24.38 -7.26 -3.56
C THR A 110 -23.10 -7.20 -4.40
N PRO A 111 -22.91 -6.18 -5.25
CA PRO A 111 -21.64 -5.96 -5.96
C PRO A 111 -20.46 -5.86 -4.98
N GLY A 112 -19.32 -6.46 -5.35
CA GLY A 112 -18.10 -6.34 -4.56
C GLY A 112 -18.01 -7.29 -3.37
N THR A 113 -16.92 -7.27 -2.61
CA THR A 113 -16.73 -8.17 -1.45
C THR A 113 -15.89 -7.50 -0.36
N TYR A 114 -15.59 -8.27 0.69
CA TYR A 114 -14.65 -7.90 1.75
C TYR A 114 -13.25 -8.45 1.45
N ILE A 115 -12.20 -7.65 1.67
CA ILE A 115 -10.81 -8.09 1.50
C ILE A 115 -10.54 -9.36 2.32
N ARG A 116 -11.06 -9.45 3.55
CA ARG A 116 -10.93 -10.64 4.40
C ARG A 116 -11.49 -11.91 3.76
N VAL A 117 -12.61 -11.83 3.03
CA VAL A 117 -13.18 -13.02 2.38
C VAL A 117 -12.23 -13.53 1.30
N ALA A 118 -11.71 -12.64 0.47
CA ALA A 118 -10.71 -13.01 -0.53
C ALA A 118 -9.48 -13.65 0.12
N MET A 119 -8.97 -13.11 1.24
CA MET A 119 -7.87 -13.71 2.01
C MET A 119 -8.17 -15.13 2.49
N LYS A 120 -9.38 -15.37 3.03
CA LYS A 120 -9.84 -16.70 3.45
C LYS A 120 -9.85 -17.69 2.29
N ILE A 121 -10.37 -17.28 1.13
CA ILE A 121 -10.41 -18.13 -0.06
C ILE A 121 -9.00 -18.49 -0.53
N ILE A 122 -8.08 -17.53 -0.68
CA ILE A 122 -6.72 -17.82 -1.18
C ILE A 122 -5.88 -18.61 -0.16
N GLN A 123 -6.15 -18.51 1.14
CA GLN A 123 -5.52 -19.37 2.13
C GLN A 123 -6.04 -20.81 2.06
N LYS A 124 -7.35 -21.00 1.88
CA LYS A 124 -8.00 -22.32 1.91
C LYS A 124 -7.88 -23.06 0.58
N HIS A 125 -8.07 -22.35 -0.53
CA HIS A 125 -8.21 -22.91 -1.87
C HIS A 125 -7.12 -22.47 -2.85
N GLY A 126 -6.42 -21.37 -2.56
CA GLY A 126 -5.44 -20.76 -3.46
C GLY A 126 -6.11 -19.91 -4.54
N LEU A 127 -5.40 -19.64 -5.64
CA LEU A 127 -5.89 -18.77 -6.70
C LEU A 127 -5.74 -19.41 -8.08
N CYS A 128 -6.83 -19.46 -8.84
CA CYS A 128 -6.87 -20.10 -10.15
C CYS A 128 -6.08 -19.30 -11.20
N PRO A 129 -5.22 -19.92 -12.02
CA PRO A 129 -4.59 -19.25 -13.15
C PRO A 129 -5.59 -18.79 -14.23
N GLU A 130 -5.29 -17.66 -14.89
CA GLU A 130 -6.08 -17.06 -15.98
C GLU A 130 -6.41 -18.06 -17.10
N LYS A 131 -5.45 -18.92 -17.44
CA LYS A 131 -5.62 -19.98 -18.46
C LYS A 131 -6.87 -20.85 -18.25
N PHE A 132 -7.28 -21.08 -17.00
CA PHE A 132 -8.42 -21.94 -16.68
C PHE A 132 -9.71 -21.17 -16.45
N CYS A 133 -9.63 -19.89 -16.11
CA CYS A 133 -10.76 -19.02 -15.90
C CYS A 133 -10.40 -17.59 -16.35
N PRO A 134 -10.51 -17.27 -17.65
CA PRO A 134 -10.14 -15.95 -18.15
C PRO A 134 -10.98 -14.85 -17.49
N SER A 135 -10.33 -13.78 -17.01
CA SER A 135 -11.00 -12.65 -16.42
C SER A 135 -11.43 -11.62 -17.47
N GLY A 136 -12.53 -10.90 -17.18
CA GLY A 136 -13.02 -9.80 -18.02
C GLY A 136 -14.24 -10.15 -18.89
N LYS A 137 -15.40 -9.64 -18.44
CA LYS A 137 -16.75 -9.65 -19.05
C LYS A 137 -17.67 -10.84 -18.70
N GLY A 138 -18.69 -10.57 -17.86
CA GLY A 138 -19.84 -11.48 -17.66
C GLY A 138 -19.73 -12.46 -16.49
N VAL A 139 -18.98 -12.08 -15.46
CA VAL A 139 -18.42 -12.98 -14.43
C VAL A 139 -19.42 -13.41 -13.35
N LYS A 140 -20.56 -12.70 -13.22
CA LYS A 140 -21.64 -13.10 -12.29
C LYS A 140 -22.11 -14.56 -12.49
N ASN A 141 -21.75 -15.17 -13.63
CA ASN A 141 -22.10 -16.54 -14.01
C ASN A 141 -20.89 -17.49 -14.13
N THR A 142 -19.72 -17.17 -13.57
CA THR A 142 -18.57 -18.08 -13.61
C THR A 142 -18.93 -19.42 -12.97
N VAL A 143 -19.02 -20.46 -13.81
CA VAL A 143 -19.30 -21.82 -13.36
C VAL A 143 -18.00 -22.43 -12.85
N LEU A 144 -17.90 -22.57 -11.54
CA LEU A 144 -16.73 -23.16 -10.89
C LEU A 144 -16.63 -24.65 -11.20
N THR A 145 -15.46 -25.09 -11.65
CA THR A 145 -15.18 -26.49 -11.98
C THR A 145 -14.12 -27.09 -11.06
N ASP A 146 -14.13 -28.41 -10.90
CA ASP A 146 -13.11 -29.13 -10.13
C ASP A 146 -11.70 -28.92 -10.69
N THR A 147 -11.57 -28.74 -12.01
CA THR A 147 -10.29 -28.41 -12.64
C THR A 147 -9.78 -27.07 -12.14
N MET A 148 -10.61 -26.03 -12.13
CA MET A 148 -10.20 -24.72 -11.58
C MET A 148 -9.78 -24.83 -10.11
N MET A 149 -10.52 -25.59 -9.28
CA MET A 149 -10.17 -25.81 -7.87
C MET A 149 -8.82 -26.52 -7.70
N ARG A 150 -8.56 -27.58 -8.47
CA ARG A 150 -7.27 -28.30 -8.46
C ARG A 150 -6.11 -27.40 -8.89
N GLN A 151 -6.33 -26.53 -9.87
CA GLN A 151 -5.31 -25.59 -10.34
C GLN A 151 -5.06 -24.47 -9.32
N ALA A 152 -6.10 -23.95 -8.70
CA ALA A 152 -5.98 -22.95 -7.63
C ALA A 152 -5.18 -23.49 -6.43
N ALA A 153 -5.37 -24.76 -6.04
CA ALA A 153 -4.74 -25.38 -4.88
C ALA A 153 -3.20 -25.41 -4.93
N GLN A 154 -2.59 -25.22 -6.10
CA GLN A 154 -1.14 -25.12 -6.26
C GLN A 154 -0.58 -23.75 -5.81
N TYR A 155 -1.44 -22.74 -5.67
CA TYR A 155 -1.06 -21.36 -5.40
C TYR A 155 -1.75 -20.85 -4.13
N LYS A 156 -1.36 -21.42 -2.98
CA LYS A 156 -1.91 -21.04 -1.67
C LYS A 156 -0.97 -20.08 -0.94
N ILE A 157 -1.57 -19.12 -0.25
CA ILE A 157 -0.85 -18.36 0.78
C ILE A 157 -0.72 -19.21 2.04
N LYS A 158 0.28 -18.90 2.86
CA LYS A 158 0.48 -19.55 4.16
C LYS A 158 -0.45 -18.94 5.21
N ALA A 159 -0.45 -17.61 5.30
CA ALA A 159 -1.26 -16.87 6.27
C ALA A 159 -1.60 -15.46 5.76
N TYR A 160 -2.50 -14.80 6.46
CA TYR A 160 -2.81 -13.39 6.28
C TYR A 160 -3.00 -12.74 7.65
N TYR A 161 -2.71 -11.45 7.75
CA TYR A 161 -2.77 -10.71 9.00
C TYR A 161 -3.47 -9.37 8.82
N GLN A 162 -4.34 -9.01 9.75
CA GLN A 162 -4.90 -7.66 9.81
C GLN A 162 -3.84 -6.70 10.37
N LEU A 163 -3.69 -5.55 9.73
CA LEU A 163 -2.73 -4.52 10.14
C LEU A 163 -3.44 -3.32 10.76
N GLN A 164 -2.93 -2.85 11.90
CA GLN A 164 -3.56 -1.80 12.72
C GLN A 164 -3.01 -0.39 12.44
N GLY A 165 -1.99 -0.25 11.58
CA GLY A 165 -1.47 1.06 11.17
C GLY A 165 -0.17 1.02 10.40
N LEU A 166 0.37 2.21 10.12
CA LEU A 166 1.53 2.44 9.26
C LEU A 166 2.75 1.59 9.63
N GLU A 167 3.10 1.49 10.90
CA GLU A 167 4.28 0.73 11.33
C GLU A 167 4.15 -0.77 11.00
N GLU A 168 2.96 -1.34 11.16
CA GLU A 168 2.72 -2.75 10.78
C GLU A 168 2.73 -2.94 9.26
N ILE A 169 2.24 -1.96 8.50
CA ILE A 169 2.33 -1.96 7.03
C ILE A 169 3.79 -1.92 6.57
N LYS A 170 4.59 -1.02 7.13
CA LYS A 170 6.03 -0.93 6.83
C LYS A 170 6.75 -2.23 7.18
N ASN A 171 6.49 -2.79 8.36
CA ASN A 171 7.06 -4.07 8.77
C ASN A 171 6.66 -5.22 7.84
N ALA A 172 5.40 -5.26 7.39
CA ALA A 172 4.94 -6.28 6.45
C ALA A 172 5.70 -6.21 5.12
N ILE A 173 5.78 -5.03 4.52
CA ILE A 173 6.50 -4.79 3.25
C ILE A 173 7.99 -5.15 3.41
N ALA A 174 8.63 -4.72 4.50
CA ALA A 174 10.03 -5.02 4.78
C ALA A 174 10.30 -6.53 4.97
N ASN A 175 9.30 -7.29 5.40
CA ASN A 175 9.37 -8.76 5.53
C ASN A 175 8.96 -9.50 4.24
N GLY A 176 8.80 -8.81 3.10
CA GLY A 176 8.46 -9.47 1.84
C GLY A 176 6.98 -9.83 1.70
N MET A 177 6.09 -9.21 2.50
CA MET A 177 4.65 -9.40 2.41
C MET A 177 3.99 -8.24 1.67
N TYR A 178 3.25 -8.55 0.61
CA TYR A 178 2.37 -7.57 -0.03
C TYR A 178 1.20 -7.24 0.89
N VAL A 179 0.73 -5.99 0.82
CA VAL A 179 -0.36 -5.50 1.67
C VAL A 179 -1.54 -5.06 0.80
N ALA A 180 -2.67 -5.75 0.91
CA ALA A 180 -3.93 -5.31 0.32
C ALA A 180 -4.56 -4.24 1.23
N VAL A 181 -5.06 -3.16 0.66
CA VAL A 181 -5.64 -2.03 1.40
C VAL A 181 -7.01 -1.66 0.85
N GLY A 182 -7.92 -1.34 1.76
CA GLY A 182 -9.23 -0.76 1.44
C GLY A 182 -9.23 0.74 1.73
N THR A 183 -9.67 1.54 0.76
CA THR A 183 -9.78 3.00 0.91
C THR A 183 -11.11 3.52 0.41
N MET A 184 -11.55 4.66 0.94
CA MET A 184 -12.67 5.41 0.38
C MET A 184 -12.17 6.31 -0.74
N VAL A 185 -12.88 6.28 -1.86
CA VAL A 185 -12.59 7.05 -3.05
C VAL A 185 -13.56 8.21 -3.16
N THR A 186 -13.02 9.41 -3.29
CA THR A 186 -13.74 10.60 -3.71
C THR A 186 -13.28 11.01 -5.10
N GLU A 187 -14.01 11.94 -5.70
CA GLU A 187 -13.62 12.51 -6.99
C GLU A 187 -12.20 13.09 -6.97
N ASN A 188 -11.86 13.87 -5.94
CA ASN A 188 -10.62 14.65 -5.91
C ASN A 188 -9.39 13.87 -5.43
N ASN A 189 -9.52 12.76 -4.70
CA ASN A 189 -8.35 12.01 -4.23
C ASN A 189 -7.87 10.91 -5.20
N TRP A 190 -8.74 10.37 -6.07
CA TRP A 190 -8.36 9.31 -7.03
C TRP A 190 -8.68 9.61 -8.51
N LYS A 191 -9.59 10.53 -8.85
CA LYS A 191 -10.00 10.74 -10.26
C LYS A 191 -9.52 12.06 -10.85
N THR A 192 -10.00 13.19 -10.36
CA THR A 192 -9.93 14.47 -11.07
C THR A 192 -8.66 15.25 -10.78
N ASN A 193 -8.19 15.23 -9.52
CA ASN A 193 -7.05 16.04 -9.08
C ASN A 193 -5.77 15.23 -8.86
N ILE A 194 -5.74 13.94 -9.21
CA ILE A 194 -4.46 13.25 -9.24
C ILE A 194 -3.65 13.87 -10.38
N ASP A 195 -2.39 14.24 -10.11
CA ASP A 195 -1.48 14.57 -11.21
C ASP A 195 -1.38 13.32 -12.08
N LYS A 196 -2.00 13.37 -13.26
CA LYS A 196 -2.12 12.24 -14.20
C LYS A 196 -0.75 11.66 -14.55
N ASN A 197 0.33 12.39 -14.34
CA ASN A 197 1.69 11.95 -14.64
C ASN A 197 2.47 11.48 -13.40
N LYS A 198 2.00 11.74 -12.18
CA LYS A 198 2.77 11.43 -10.95
C LYS A 198 2.07 10.50 -9.97
N GLY A 199 0.73 10.50 -9.94
CA GLY A 199 -0.05 9.57 -9.14
C GLY A 199 -0.06 9.82 -7.62
N HIS A 200 0.34 11.01 -7.15
CA HIS A 200 0.23 11.37 -5.72
C HIS A 200 -1.23 11.58 -5.33
N LEU A 201 -1.71 10.81 -4.35
CA LEU A 201 -3.08 10.93 -3.85
C LEU A 201 -3.23 12.17 -2.97
N ASN A 202 -4.30 12.93 -3.20
CA ASN A 202 -4.64 14.10 -2.41
C ASN A 202 -5.50 13.76 -1.20
N LYS A 203 -5.71 14.75 -0.34
CA LYS A 203 -6.71 14.66 0.72
C LYS A 203 -8.07 14.33 0.10
N PRO A 204 -8.85 13.39 0.68
CA PRO A 204 -10.24 13.18 0.28
C PRO A 204 -10.99 14.51 0.26
N ASP A 205 -11.69 14.77 -0.82
CA ASP A 205 -12.55 15.94 -1.03
C ASP A 205 -13.51 15.71 -2.21
N GLY A 206 -14.60 16.46 -2.25
CA GLY A 206 -15.64 16.33 -3.27
C GLY A 206 -16.53 15.10 -3.08
N THR A 207 -17.17 14.66 -4.17
CA THR A 207 -18.19 13.60 -4.15
C THR A 207 -17.59 12.26 -3.76
N LEU A 208 -18.22 11.56 -2.82
CA LEU A 208 -17.89 10.17 -2.48
C LEU A 208 -18.33 9.23 -3.60
N LEU A 209 -17.39 8.42 -4.09
CA LEU A 209 -17.60 7.47 -5.19
C LEU A 209 -17.68 6.01 -4.71
N GLY A 210 -17.32 5.75 -3.45
CA GLY A 210 -17.41 4.44 -2.82
C GLY A 210 -16.08 3.93 -2.29
N GLY A 211 -16.05 2.68 -1.86
CA GLY A 211 -14.84 1.98 -1.45
C GLY A 211 -14.09 1.37 -2.63
N HIS A 212 -12.76 1.30 -2.51
CA HIS A 212 -11.86 0.72 -3.49
C HIS A 212 -10.73 -0.05 -2.81
N ALA A 213 -10.31 -1.15 -3.45
CA ALA A 213 -9.21 -1.98 -2.99
C ALA A 213 -8.02 -1.86 -3.94
N THR A 214 -6.83 -1.77 -3.36
CA THR A 214 -5.54 -1.75 -4.07
C THR A 214 -4.49 -2.45 -3.23
N PHE A 215 -3.23 -2.53 -3.69
CA PHE A 215 -2.15 -3.06 -2.86
C PHE A 215 -0.93 -2.14 -2.83
N LEU A 216 -0.21 -2.21 -1.71
CA LEU A 216 1.02 -1.47 -1.48
C LEU A 216 2.24 -2.28 -1.89
N LEU A 217 3.20 -1.59 -2.50
CA LEU A 217 4.42 -2.13 -3.08
C LEU A 217 5.66 -1.65 -2.32
N SER A 218 5.65 -0.44 -1.79
CA SER A 218 6.80 0.13 -1.12
C SER A 218 6.41 1.16 -0.08
N PHE A 219 7.39 1.51 0.76
CA PHE A 219 7.36 2.72 1.56
C PHE A 219 8.72 3.41 1.50
N ASP A 220 8.73 4.74 1.67
CA ASP A 220 9.93 5.54 1.81
C ASP A 220 9.65 6.71 2.76
N ASP A 221 10.29 6.68 3.94
CA ASP A 221 10.17 7.68 5.00
C ASP A 221 10.73 9.05 4.60
N TYR A 222 11.59 9.10 3.59
CA TYR A 222 12.28 10.31 3.15
C TYR A 222 11.71 10.90 1.86
N TYR A 223 10.83 10.18 1.18
CA TYR A 223 10.18 10.69 -0.02
C TYR A 223 9.33 11.92 0.33
N LYS A 224 9.59 13.03 -0.36
CA LYS A 224 8.90 14.32 -0.18
C LYS A 224 8.17 14.72 -1.45
N PHE A 225 6.94 15.16 -1.29
CA PHE A 225 6.16 15.77 -2.36
C PHE A 225 5.21 16.82 -1.77
N ALA A 226 5.24 18.03 -2.34
CA ALA A 226 4.63 19.21 -1.74
C ALA A 226 5.08 19.36 -0.26
N ASP A 227 4.14 19.59 0.65
CA ASP A 227 4.41 19.80 2.08
C ASP A 227 4.39 18.49 2.90
N LEU A 228 4.31 17.33 2.24
CA LEU A 228 4.23 16.03 2.88
C LEU A 228 5.54 15.26 2.73
N ILE A 229 5.86 14.51 3.78
CA ILE A 229 6.99 13.58 3.85
C ILE A 229 6.47 12.20 4.22
N GLY A 230 7.12 11.17 3.68
CA GLY A 230 6.78 9.79 3.94
C GLY A 230 5.64 9.32 3.05
N TYR A 231 5.94 8.40 2.15
CA TYR A 231 5.00 7.88 1.17
C TYR A 231 5.03 6.37 1.09
N GLN A 232 3.90 5.81 0.68
CA GLN A 232 3.74 4.43 0.26
C GLN A 232 3.46 4.44 -1.24
N GLU A 233 4.12 3.60 -2.02
CA GLU A 233 3.72 3.36 -3.41
C GLU A 233 2.74 2.18 -3.45
N GLY A 234 1.69 2.28 -4.26
CA GLY A 234 0.76 1.19 -4.49
C GLY A 234 0.36 1.04 -5.95
N GLN A 235 -0.24 -0.10 -6.26
CA GLN A 235 -0.70 -0.46 -7.59
C GLN A 235 -2.23 -0.48 -7.61
N ASN A 236 -2.80 0.23 -8.59
CA ASN A 236 -4.22 0.24 -8.88
C ASN A 236 -4.58 -0.83 -9.94
N SER A 237 -5.87 -1.07 -10.14
CA SER A 237 -6.47 -2.03 -11.08
C SER A 237 -7.26 -1.35 -12.21
N TRP A 238 -6.92 -0.11 -12.58
CA TRP A 238 -7.59 0.67 -13.63
C TRP A 238 -6.75 0.76 -14.93
N GLY A 239 -5.86 -0.20 -15.14
CA GLY A 239 -4.97 -0.26 -16.29
C GLY A 239 -3.79 0.70 -16.22
N LYS A 240 -2.82 0.48 -17.12
CA LYS A 240 -1.55 1.22 -17.15
C LYS A 240 -1.69 2.69 -17.54
N GLU A 241 -2.77 3.07 -18.22
CA GLU A 241 -2.99 4.46 -18.66
C GLU A 241 -3.44 5.37 -17.53
N TRP A 242 -3.84 4.80 -16.39
CA TRP A 242 -4.24 5.58 -15.23
C TRP A 242 -3.01 6.02 -14.42
N ALA A 243 -2.87 7.32 -14.19
CA ALA A 243 -1.84 7.90 -13.32
C ALA A 243 -0.40 7.49 -13.70
N ASN A 244 0.45 7.19 -12.70
CA ASN A 244 1.83 6.76 -12.90
C ASN A 244 1.90 5.29 -13.33
N GLN A 245 1.55 5.03 -14.60
CA GLN A 245 1.55 3.67 -15.18
C GLN A 245 0.72 2.67 -14.35
N GLY A 246 -0.46 3.08 -13.91
CA GLY A 246 -1.35 2.31 -13.03
C GLY A 246 -1.00 2.35 -11.55
N ARG A 247 0.08 3.01 -11.15
CA ARG A 247 0.54 3.13 -9.76
C ARG A 247 0.20 4.50 -9.17
N TYR A 248 0.28 4.58 -7.85
CA TYR A 248 0.03 5.79 -7.08
C TYR A 248 1.01 5.92 -5.91
N PHE A 249 1.15 7.15 -5.39
CA PHE A 249 1.87 7.47 -4.16
C PHE A 249 0.89 7.97 -3.11
N MET A 250 0.78 7.26 -2.00
CA MET A 250 -0.08 7.58 -0.88
C MET A 250 0.76 8.16 0.27
N PRO A 251 0.55 9.43 0.67
CA PRO A 251 1.28 9.99 1.81
C PRO A 251 0.90 9.26 3.10
N TYR A 252 1.80 9.18 4.08
CA TYR A 252 1.51 8.58 5.38
C TYR A 252 0.33 9.25 6.10
N ALA A 253 0.16 10.57 5.87
CA ALA A 253 -0.97 11.33 6.39
C ALA A 253 -2.34 10.77 5.93
N TYR A 254 -2.40 10.08 4.79
CA TYR A 254 -3.62 9.49 4.22
C TYR A 254 -4.30 8.50 5.18
N GLN A 255 -3.52 7.77 5.98
CA GLN A 255 -4.06 6.84 6.98
C GLN A 255 -4.87 7.53 8.09
N LYS A 256 -4.62 8.82 8.31
CA LYS A 256 -5.23 9.62 9.37
C LYS A 256 -6.21 10.66 8.83
N TRP A 257 -6.31 10.80 7.50
CA TRP A 257 -7.21 11.79 6.93
C TRP A 257 -8.67 11.36 7.12
N PRO A 258 -9.51 12.25 7.65
CA PRO A 258 -10.93 11.98 7.73
C PRO A 258 -11.53 12.03 6.32
N LEU A 259 -12.53 11.20 6.08
CA LEU A 259 -13.40 11.33 4.92
C LEU A 259 -14.14 12.66 5.03
N SER A 260 -13.86 13.61 4.14
CA SER A 260 -14.43 14.96 4.21
C SER A 260 -15.86 14.99 3.66
N LEU A 261 -16.80 14.34 4.34
CA LEU A 261 -18.24 14.53 4.14
C LEU A 261 -18.89 14.28 5.50
N ASP A 262 -19.36 15.34 6.17
CA ASP A 262 -20.20 15.42 7.39
C ASP A 262 -20.09 14.32 8.48
N ILE A 263 -19.03 13.52 8.48
CA ILE A 263 -18.83 12.37 9.36
C ILE A 263 -17.35 12.33 9.79
N PRO A 264 -16.93 13.22 10.72
CA PRO A 264 -15.52 13.41 11.08
C PRO A 264 -14.84 12.18 11.70
N GLU A 265 -15.61 11.23 12.23
CA GLU A 265 -15.09 10.02 12.88
C GLU A 265 -14.57 8.96 11.88
N TRP A 266 -14.68 9.21 10.57
CA TRP A 266 -14.37 8.22 9.55
C TRP A 266 -13.07 8.50 8.84
N LEU A 267 -12.20 7.50 8.80
CA LEU A 267 -10.95 7.58 8.05
C LEU A 267 -11.13 7.12 6.60
N THR A 268 -10.44 7.78 5.68
CA THR A 268 -10.37 7.40 4.27
C THR A 268 -9.68 6.06 4.08
N PHE A 269 -8.69 5.76 4.91
CA PHE A 269 -8.06 4.44 4.97
C PHE A 269 -8.92 3.53 5.87
N MET A 270 -9.41 2.42 5.31
CA MET A 270 -10.41 1.58 5.99
C MET A 270 -9.80 0.37 6.67
N GLU A 271 -8.94 -0.36 5.96
CA GLU A 271 -8.34 -1.60 6.43
C GLU A 271 -7.08 -1.94 5.62
N ALA A 272 -6.20 -2.76 6.21
CA ALA A 272 -5.02 -3.28 5.56
C ALA A 272 -4.77 -4.75 5.98
N TRP A 273 -4.35 -5.56 5.02
CA TRP A 273 -4.15 -7.00 5.18
C TRP A 273 -2.82 -7.42 4.56
N ALA A 274 -1.89 -7.90 5.39
CA ALA A 274 -0.65 -8.50 4.91
C ALA A 274 -0.89 -9.92 4.43
N ILE A 275 -0.24 -10.30 3.33
CA ILE A 275 -0.31 -11.63 2.74
C ILE A 275 1.04 -12.32 2.87
N GLU A 276 1.08 -13.42 3.65
CA GLU A 276 2.26 -14.25 3.83
C GLU A 276 2.21 -15.45 2.86
N PHE A 277 3.09 -15.45 1.87
CA PHE A 277 3.35 -16.63 1.05
C PHE A 277 4.27 -17.62 1.78
N HIS A 278 4.41 -18.84 1.26
CA HIS A 278 5.27 -19.88 1.86
C HIS A 278 6.76 -19.52 1.88
N GLN A 279 7.16 -18.50 1.11
CA GLN A 279 8.45 -17.83 1.16
C GLN A 279 8.21 -16.32 0.99
N PRO A 280 9.08 -15.45 1.56
CA PRO A 280 8.95 -14.01 1.38
C PRO A 280 9.21 -13.61 -0.07
N ALA A 281 8.60 -12.50 -0.51
CA ALA A 281 9.02 -11.84 -1.74
C ALA A 281 10.44 -11.28 -1.59
N PRO A 282 11.24 -11.20 -2.67
CA PRO A 282 12.50 -10.48 -2.60
C PRO A 282 12.22 -9.00 -2.32
N VAL A 283 12.91 -8.42 -1.33
CA VAL A 283 12.76 -7.01 -0.94
C VAL A 283 14.02 -6.26 -1.33
N THR A 284 13.85 -5.10 -1.97
CA THR A 284 14.94 -4.13 -2.16
C THR A 284 14.83 -3.00 -1.15
N VAL A 285 15.97 -2.64 -0.55
CA VAL A 285 16.13 -1.46 0.29
C VAL A 285 17.11 -0.55 -0.44
N GLU A 286 16.70 0.69 -0.70
CA GLU A 286 17.58 1.74 -1.19
C GLU A 286 18.33 2.33 0.01
N GLU A 287 19.64 2.15 0.06
CA GLU A 287 20.46 2.88 1.03
C GLU A 287 20.46 4.37 0.67
N LYS A 288 19.62 5.15 1.36
CA LYS A 288 19.60 6.61 1.28
C LYS A 288 20.19 7.18 2.55
N ALA A 289 21.36 7.80 2.43
CA ALA A 289 21.92 8.61 3.50
C ALA A 289 20.93 9.74 3.83
N SER A 290 20.32 9.69 5.02
CA SER A 290 19.41 10.71 5.49
C SER A 290 20.05 11.49 6.62
N ILE A 291 20.10 12.82 6.45
CA ILE A 291 20.72 13.76 7.38
C ILE A 291 19.66 14.81 7.73
N SER A 292 19.23 14.85 8.99
CA SER A 292 18.34 15.92 9.50
C SER A 292 19.11 16.86 10.41
N LEU A 293 18.90 18.15 10.21
CA LEU A 293 19.57 19.27 10.87
C LEU A 293 18.51 20.25 11.36
N TRP A 294 18.70 20.83 12.54
CA TRP A 294 17.80 21.84 13.10
C TRP A 294 18.56 23.13 13.37
N ILE A 295 17.99 24.26 12.96
CA ILE A 295 18.58 25.59 13.19
C ILE A 295 18.77 25.80 14.70
N GLY A 296 19.99 26.18 15.09
CA GLY A 296 20.37 26.45 16.47
C GLY A 296 20.63 25.22 17.35
N LYS A 297 20.52 24.00 16.80
CA LYS A 297 20.87 22.77 17.53
C LYS A 297 22.24 22.24 17.10
N ASP A 298 23.05 21.85 18.07
CA ASP A 298 24.35 21.18 17.88
C ASP A 298 24.21 19.65 17.76
N VAL A 299 23.02 19.18 17.39
CA VAL A 299 22.73 17.76 17.15
C VAL A 299 22.04 17.60 15.80
N ALA A 300 22.43 16.56 15.08
CA ALA A 300 21.83 16.08 13.85
C ALA A 300 21.35 14.64 14.04
N THR A 301 20.50 14.15 13.15
CA THR A 301 20.26 12.70 13.03
C THR A 301 20.73 12.21 11.68
N VAL A 302 21.59 11.19 11.68
CA VAL A 302 21.99 10.45 10.48
C VAL A 302 21.36 9.07 10.54
N GLU A 303 20.51 8.75 9.58
CA GLU A 303 19.79 7.47 9.53
C GLU A 303 19.05 7.16 10.86
N GLY A 304 18.54 8.21 11.51
CA GLY A 304 17.84 8.12 12.79
C GLY A 304 18.74 8.06 14.04
N LYS A 305 20.07 8.02 13.89
CA LYS A 305 21.02 8.07 15.01
C LYS A 305 21.45 9.51 15.27
N GLU A 306 21.35 9.96 16.52
CA GLU A 306 21.85 11.29 16.91
C GLU A 306 23.37 11.36 16.78
N ILE A 307 23.85 12.42 16.13
CA ILE A 307 25.27 12.77 16.01
C ILE A 307 25.44 14.22 16.43
N LYS A 308 26.42 14.47 17.30
CA LYS A 308 26.79 15.83 17.71
C LYS A 308 27.49 16.56 16.54
N LEU A 309 27.12 17.81 16.34
CA LEU A 309 27.71 18.71 15.36
C LEU A 309 28.78 19.58 16.01
N ASP A 310 29.86 19.83 15.27
CA ASP A 310 30.87 20.82 15.69
C ASP A 310 30.33 22.26 15.63
N VAL A 311 29.39 22.51 14.71
CA VAL A 311 28.76 23.82 14.49
C VAL A 311 27.27 23.60 14.24
N ALA A 312 26.41 24.34 14.93
CA ALA A 312 24.96 24.29 14.71
C ALA A 312 24.60 24.98 13.38
N PRO A 313 23.60 24.48 12.63
CA PRO A 313 23.03 25.21 11.50
C PRO A 313 22.49 26.56 11.96
N GLU A 314 22.70 27.61 11.17
CA GLU A 314 22.28 28.97 11.51
C GLU A 314 21.63 29.68 10.31
N THR A 315 20.83 30.70 10.58
CA THR A 315 20.35 31.61 9.54
C THR A 315 21.22 32.85 9.53
N LYS A 316 21.89 33.10 8.40
CA LYS A 316 22.76 34.27 8.19
C LYS A 316 22.39 34.94 6.88
N ASN A 317 22.12 36.25 6.91
CA ASN A 317 21.74 37.04 5.72
C ASN A 317 20.60 36.40 4.92
N SER A 318 19.54 35.95 5.62
CA SER A 318 18.38 35.26 5.02
C SER A 318 18.72 33.95 4.29
N ARG A 319 19.88 33.35 4.57
CA ARG A 319 20.28 32.02 4.07
C ARG A 319 20.52 31.08 5.25
N THR A 320 20.11 29.82 5.10
CA THR A 320 20.44 28.78 6.07
C THR A 320 21.84 28.25 5.76
N MET A 321 22.77 28.48 6.68
CA MET A 321 24.11 27.91 6.66
C MET A 321 24.08 26.57 7.37
N VAL A 322 24.62 25.54 6.73
CA VAL A 322 24.70 24.18 7.27
C VAL A 322 26.15 23.71 7.37
N PRO A 323 26.49 22.79 8.28
CA PRO A 323 27.87 22.33 8.45
C PRO A 323 28.30 21.46 7.27
N LEU A 324 28.94 22.08 6.27
CA LEU A 324 29.28 21.45 5.00
C LEU A 324 30.11 20.18 5.19
N LYS A 325 31.17 20.24 6.02
CA LYS A 325 32.06 19.10 6.26
C LYS A 325 31.29 17.89 6.81
N PHE A 326 30.45 18.11 7.81
CA PHE A 326 29.60 17.05 8.38
C PHE A 326 28.73 16.41 7.29
N ILE A 327 28.01 17.22 6.51
CA ILE A 327 27.14 16.70 5.45
C ILE A 327 27.95 15.91 4.42
N SER A 328 29.08 16.44 3.99
CA SER A 328 29.93 15.80 2.99
C SER A 328 30.51 14.47 3.49
N ASP A 329 30.95 14.40 4.74
CA ASP A 329 31.47 13.17 5.36
C ASP A 329 30.39 12.06 5.38
N GLN A 330 29.15 12.41 5.75
CA GLN A 330 28.03 11.46 5.76
C GLN A 330 27.62 11.00 4.35
N LEU A 331 27.87 11.82 3.33
CA LEU A 331 27.56 11.51 1.92
C LEU A 331 28.74 10.86 1.18
N GLY A 332 29.89 10.66 1.85
CA GLY A 332 31.11 10.16 1.21
C GLY A 332 31.73 11.13 0.19
N ILE A 333 31.37 12.41 0.26
CA ILE A 333 31.84 13.47 -0.65
C ILE A 333 33.11 14.07 -0.08
N LYS A 334 34.16 14.14 -0.89
CA LYS A 334 35.42 14.77 -0.47
C LYS A 334 35.33 16.29 -0.60
N VAL A 335 35.64 17.01 0.47
CA VAL A 335 35.73 18.48 0.49
C VAL A 335 37.13 18.92 0.91
N THR A 336 37.69 19.88 0.20
CA THR A 336 38.99 20.50 0.55
C THR A 336 38.87 22.02 0.61
N TRP A 337 39.75 22.64 1.39
CA TRP A 337 39.87 24.08 1.52
C TRP A 337 41.21 24.55 0.94
N ASP A 338 41.15 25.47 -0.01
CA ASP A 338 42.29 26.20 -0.53
C ASP A 338 42.40 27.53 0.23
N GLU A 339 43.36 27.62 1.14
CA GLU A 339 43.56 28.80 1.97
C GLU A 339 44.02 30.02 1.17
N LYS A 340 44.81 29.83 0.10
CA LYS A 340 45.34 30.94 -0.70
C LYS A 340 44.25 31.61 -1.52
N GLU A 341 43.39 30.78 -2.12
CA GLU A 341 42.30 31.24 -2.97
C GLU A 341 41.00 31.49 -2.18
N GLN A 342 40.99 31.22 -0.87
CA GLN A 342 39.80 31.24 -0.01
C GLN A 342 38.62 30.47 -0.65
N ARG A 343 38.92 29.29 -1.21
CA ARG A 343 37.99 28.49 -2.03
C ARG A 343 37.73 27.12 -1.42
N VAL A 344 36.49 26.68 -1.50
CA VAL A 344 36.08 25.30 -1.17
C VAL A 344 35.96 24.49 -2.46
N ASP A 345 36.64 23.35 -2.53
CA ASP A 345 36.54 22.40 -3.64
C ASP A 345 35.78 21.13 -3.19
N ILE A 346 34.84 20.67 -4.03
CA ILE A 346 33.95 19.54 -3.75
C ILE A 346 34.13 18.50 -4.87
N TYR A 347 34.47 17.27 -4.51
CA TYR A 347 34.69 16.16 -5.45
C TYR A 347 33.59 15.11 -5.27
N LYS A 348 32.86 14.83 -6.36
CA LYS A 348 31.78 13.84 -6.41
C LYS A 348 32.17 12.62 -7.23
#